data_AF-A0A7S0YXA3-F1
#
_entry.id   AF-A0A7S0YXA3-F1
#
_cell.length_a   1.000
_cell.length_b   1.000
_cell.length_c   1.000
_cell.angle_alpha   90.00
_cell.angle_beta   90.00
_cell.angle_gamma   90.00
#
_symmetry.space_group_name_H-M   'P 1'
#
loop_
_entity.id
_entity.type
_entity.pdbx_description
1 polymer ?
#
loop_
_entity_poly.entity_id
_entity_poly.type
_entity_poly.pdbx_seq_one_letter_code
_entity_poly.pdbx_strand_id
1 'polypeptide(L)'
;DALGTMLGARIRAAVMRSTNVMRAHMPASMRSKSGGAAAAGGGFGILAFAQSNPFAFQVGVSTVKTGCADLLTQTAVEGKSLSEVDVKRNLVFIVFGATYLGGFQWWIQVTQFRKWFPGMDRFANASFAEKMKDIPGMISAGKQVLFDVFVHLPFMYFPVFYATKESVQGTSWNPLDWAADGCTKYYNNFTKDFKAMFQLWPPADVILFSLPMWLRMPARHAVSFGWTAYLSLLRGSAAKPAEDKK
;
A
#
# COMPACT_ATOMS: atom_id res chain seq x y z
N ASP A 1 -5.09 -36.21 -13.71
CA ASP A 1 -6.13 -35.30 -14.27
C ASP A 1 -7.42 -35.14 -13.48
N ALA A 2 -8.05 -36.17 -12.91
CA ALA A 2 -9.30 -35.97 -12.15
C ALA A 2 -9.15 -35.12 -10.85
N LEU A 3 -7.99 -35.20 -10.17
CA LEU A 3 -7.75 -34.48 -8.90
C LEU A 3 -7.55 -32.95 -9.09
N GLY A 4 -6.92 -32.54 -10.19
CA GLY A 4 -6.67 -31.13 -10.49
C GLY A 4 -7.94 -30.36 -10.83
N THR A 5 -8.86 -31.00 -11.55
CA THR A 5 -10.17 -30.44 -11.90
C THR A 5 -11.05 -30.25 -10.66
N MET A 6 -10.98 -31.20 -9.71
CA MET A 6 -11.75 -31.13 -8.46
C MET A 6 -11.24 -30.04 -7.51
N LEU A 7 -9.92 -29.85 -7.43
CA LEU A 7 -9.31 -28.78 -6.62
C LEU A 7 -9.59 -27.40 -7.22
N GLY A 8 -9.52 -27.27 -8.55
CA GLY A 8 -9.88 -26.05 -9.26
C GLY A 8 -11.36 -25.66 -9.10
N ALA A 9 -12.27 -26.64 -9.05
CA ALA A 9 -13.69 -26.39 -8.81
C ALA A 9 -13.97 -25.94 -7.37
N ARG A 10 -13.28 -26.52 -6.38
CA ARG A 10 -13.42 -26.15 -4.96
C ARG A 10 -12.87 -24.74 -4.68
N ILE A 11 -11.74 -24.37 -5.30
CA ILE A 11 -11.18 -23.02 -5.18
C ILE A 11 -12.10 -21.99 -5.83
N ARG A 12 -12.63 -22.25 -7.03
CA ARG A 12 -13.62 -21.36 -7.67
C ARG A 12 -14.90 -21.20 -6.84
N ALA A 13 -15.40 -22.29 -6.26
CA ALA A 13 -16.58 -22.24 -5.39
C ALA A 13 -16.34 -21.46 -4.09
N ALA A 14 -15.13 -21.53 -3.52
CA ALA A 14 -14.75 -20.74 -2.34
C ALA A 14 -14.60 -19.24 -2.67
N VAL A 15 -14.01 -18.91 -3.83
CA VAL A 15 -13.90 -17.53 -4.33
C VAL A 15 -15.27 -16.93 -4.66
N MET A 16 -16.18 -17.72 -5.26
CA MET A 16 -17.56 -17.30 -5.52
C MET A 16 -18.39 -17.12 -4.23
N ARG A 17 -18.20 -17.96 -3.22
CA ARG A 17 -18.86 -17.77 -1.92
C ARG A 17 -18.34 -16.52 -1.21
N SER A 18 -17.04 -16.26 -1.26
CA SER A 18 -16.43 -15.06 -0.67
C SER A 18 -16.92 -13.76 -1.33
N THR A 19 -17.03 -13.75 -2.66
CA THR A 19 -17.57 -12.59 -3.42
C THR A 19 -19.06 -12.36 -3.19
N ASN A 20 -19.86 -13.42 -3.05
CA ASN A 20 -21.29 -13.29 -2.73
C ASN A 20 -21.55 -12.81 -1.30
N VAL A 21 -20.74 -13.23 -0.32
CA VAL A 21 -20.81 -12.72 1.06
C VAL A 21 -20.42 -11.24 1.12
N MET A 22 -19.42 -10.82 0.34
CA MET A 22 -19.05 -9.39 0.20
C MET A 22 -20.18 -8.55 -0.42
N ARG A 23 -20.92 -9.10 -1.38
CA ARG A 23 -22.03 -8.40 -2.04
C ARG A 23 -23.26 -8.24 -1.14
N ALA A 24 -23.49 -9.19 -0.24
CA ALA A 24 -24.62 -9.16 0.70
C ALA A 24 -24.48 -8.13 1.84
N HIS A 25 -23.28 -7.57 2.06
CA HIS A 25 -23.00 -6.58 3.11
C HIS A 25 -22.85 -5.14 2.58
N MET A 26 -23.23 -4.87 1.31
CA MET A 26 -23.30 -3.51 0.78
C MET A 26 -24.64 -2.85 1.13
N PRO A 27 -24.66 -1.68 1.79
CA PRO A 27 -25.89 -0.95 2.06
C PRO A 27 -26.54 -0.45 0.76
N ALA A 28 -27.87 -0.39 0.74
CA ALA A 28 -28.69 0.04 -0.39
C ALA A 28 -28.36 1.45 -0.93
N SER A 29 -27.64 2.28 -0.16
CA SER A 29 -27.19 3.61 -0.57
C SER A 29 -26.17 3.59 -1.72
N MET A 30 -25.58 2.43 -2.07
CA MET A 30 -24.74 2.27 -3.26
C MET A 30 -25.53 1.93 -4.55
N ARG A 31 -26.86 1.80 -4.50
CA ARG A 31 -27.73 1.79 -5.70
C ARG A 31 -28.16 3.21 -6.05
N SER A 32 -27.22 4.07 -6.48
CA SER A 32 -27.57 5.39 -7.02
C SER A 32 -27.69 5.33 -8.55
N LYS A 33 -28.72 6.01 -9.06
CA LYS A 33 -29.25 5.96 -10.42
C LYS A 33 -28.33 6.63 -11.45
N SER A 34 -28.28 6.02 -12.62
CA SER A 34 -27.65 6.48 -13.86
C SER A 34 -28.31 7.75 -14.41
N GLY A 35 -27.51 8.75 -14.73
CA GLY A 35 -27.84 9.84 -15.65
C GLY A 35 -26.59 10.16 -16.46
N GLY A 36 -26.63 9.91 -17.76
CA GLY A 36 -25.47 9.93 -18.64
C GLY A 36 -24.99 11.31 -19.06
N ALA A 37 -23.70 11.38 -19.34
CA ALA A 37 -23.14 12.20 -20.41
C ALA A 37 -21.85 11.50 -20.89
N ALA A 38 -21.86 11.06 -22.14
CA ALA A 38 -20.72 10.44 -22.79
C ALA A 38 -19.69 11.53 -23.18
N ALA A 39 -18.43 11.30 -22.81
CA ALA A 39 -17.29 11.96 -23.42
C ALA A 39 -16.28 10.87 -23.80
N ALA A 40 -15.91 10.85 -25.08
CA ALA A 40 -15.10 9.83 -25.71
C ALA A 40 -13.62 9.90 -25.27
N GLY A 41 -12.96 8.73 -25.21
CA GLY A 41 -11.50 8.60 -25.17
C GLY A 41 -10.97 7.71 -24.04
N GLY A 42 -10.96 6.39 -24.22
CA GLY A 42 -10.16 5.41 -23.45
C GLY A 42 -10.47 5.19 -21.96
N GLY A 43 -11.15 6.11 -21.28
CA GLY A 43 -11.33 6.11 -19.82
C GLY A 43 -12.38 5.15 -19.26
N PHE A 44 -13.27 4.60 -20.10
CA PHE A 44 -14.36 3.74 -19.63
C PHE A 44 -13.88 2.38 -19.11
N GLY A 45 -12.80 1.82 -19.66
CA GLY A 45 -12.31 0.49 -19.28
C GLY A 45 -11.64 0.47 -17.91
N ILE A 46 -10.73 1.41 -17.65
CA ILE A 46 -9.95 1.43 -16.41
C ILE A 46 -10.79 1.83 -15.20
N LEU A 47 -11.68 2.82 -15.35
CA LEU A 47 -12.57 3.23 -14.27
C LEU A 47 -13.61 2.14 -13.97
N ALA A 48 -14.21 1.54 -15.00
CA ALA A 48 -15.14 0.43 -14.81
C ALA A 48 -14.46 -0.79 -14.18
N PHE A 49 -13.21 -1.08 -14.58
CA PHE A 49 -12.41 -2.14 -13.96
C PHE A 49 -12.10 -1.82 -12.50
N ALA A 50 -11.68 -0.60 -12.18
CA ALA A 50 -11.40 -0.17 -10.82
C ALA A 50 -12.64 -0.27 -9.92
N GLN A 51 -13.83 0.07 -10.43
CA GLN A 51 -15.09 -0.07 -9.70
C GLN A 51 -15.51 -1.53 -9.53
N SER A 52 -15.32 -2.36 -10.56
CA SER A 52 -15.76 -3.77 -10.54
C SER A 52 -14.78 -4.69 -9.83
N ASN A 53 -13.49 -4.33 -9.78
CA ASN A 53 -12.40 -5.13 -9.23
C ASN A 53 -11.45 -4.25 -8.39
N PRO A 54 -11.94 -3.58 -7.33
CA PRO A 54 -11.17 -2.54 -6.63
C PRO A 54 -9.93 -3.09 -5.92
N PHE A 55 -9.97 -4.33 -5.42
CA PHE A 55 -8.79 -4.99 -4.86
C PHE A 55 -7.72 -5.28 -5.91
N ALA A 56 -8.10 -5.86 -7.06
CA ALA A 56 -7.16 -6.15 -8.13
C ALA A 56 -6.54 -4.86 -8.69
N PHE A 57 -7.35 -3.81 -8.83
CA PHE A 57 -6.88 -2.48 -9.21
C PHE A 57 -5.89 -1.91 -8.20
N GLN A 58 -6.18 -2.01 -6.89
CA GLN A 58 -5.25 -1.59 -5.83
C GLN A 58 -3.90 -2.29 -5.94
N VAL A 59 -3.90 -3.61 -6.11
CA VAL A 59 -2.67 -4.39 -6.27
C VAL A 59 -1.90 -3.91 -7.49
N GLY A 60 -2.55 -3.83 -8.66
CA GLY A 60 -1.93 -3.37 -9.90
C GLY A 60 -1.34 -1.97 -9.80
N VAL A 61 -2.11 -1.00 -9.29
CA VAL A 61 -1.63 0.38 -9.06
C VAL A 61 -0.45 0.39 -8.11
N SER A 62 -0.50 -0.37 -7.02
CA SER A 62 0.58 -0.40 -6.03
C SER A 62 1.86 -0.98 -6.60
N THR A 63 1.78 -2.10 -7.33
CA THR A 63 2.90 -2.75 -8.01
C THR A 63 3.56 -1.84 -9.04
N VAL A 64 2.77 -1.25 -9.94
CA VAL A 64 3.28 -0.38 -11.00
C VAL A 64 3.89 0.89 -10.39
N LYS A 65 3.17 1.52 -9.46
CA LYS A 65 3.61 2.75 -8.79
C LYS A 65 4.96 2.56 -8.10
N THR A 66 5.17 1.47 -7.35
CA THR A 66 6.43 1.28 -6.63
C THR A 66 7.59 0.96 -7.57
N GLY A 67 7.37 0.16 -8.61
CA GLY A 67 8.35 -0.07 -9.66
C GLY A 67 8.75 1.23 -10.36
N CYS A 68 7.77 2.05 -10.78
CA CYS A 68 8.01 3.34 -11.41
C CYS A 68 8.72 4.33 -10.48
N ALA A 69 8.35 4.39 -9.20
CA ALA A 69 8.99 5.27 -8.22
C ALA A 69 10.48 4.95 -8.08
N ASP A 70 10.83 3.66 -8.01
CA ASP A 70 12.22 3.24 -7.92
C ASP A 70 12.99 3.47 -9.25
N LEU A 71 12.38 3.19 -10.40
CA LEU A 71 13.00 3.49 -11.70
C LEU A 71 13.26 5.00 -11.87
N LEU A 72 12.31 5.84 -11.48
CA LEU A 72 12.46 7.29 -11.49
C LEU A 72 13.60 7.72 -10.56
N THR A 73 13.67 7.16 -9.36
CA THR A 73 14.79 7.41 -8.46
C THR A 73 16.12 7.05 -9.08
N GLN A 74 16.25 5.84 -9.65
CA GLN A 74 17.51 5.37 -10.23
C GLN A 74 17.93 6.19 -11.46
N THR A 75 16.99 6.58 -12.31
CA THR A 75 17.31 7.27 -13.57
C THR A 75 17.40 8.78 -13.42
N ALA A 76 16.41 9.41 -12.79
CA ALA A 76 16.30 10.87 -12.71
C ALA A 76 17.00 11.47 -11.49
N VAL A 77 17.14 10.72 -10.39
CA VAL A 77 17.79 11.22 -9.16
C VAL A 77 19.22 10.72 -9.03
N GLU A 78 19.47 9.44 -9.30
CA GLU A 78 20.83 8.86 -9.28
C GLU A 78 21.57 9.01 -10.62
N GLY A 79 20.89 9.42 -11.70
CA GLY A 79 21.52 9.68 -13.01
C GLY A 79 21.92 8.42 -13.79
N LYS A 80 21.41 7.23 -13.43
CA LYS A 80 21.73 5.99 -14.14
C LYS A 80 21.06 5.95 -15.51
N SER A 81 21.79 5.46 -16.51
CA SER A 81 21.17 5.05 -17.77
C SER A 81 20.27 3.83 -17.57
N LEU A 82 19.36 3.57 -18.52
CA LEU A 82 18.45 2.41 -18.43
C LEU A 82 19.19 1.06 -18.36
N SER A 83 20.39 0.97 -18.94
CA SER A 83 21.25 -0.22 -18.86
C SER A 83 21.92 -0.43 -17.50
N GLU A 84 21.98 0.61 -16.66
CA GLU A 84 22.65 0.59 -15.36
C GLU A 84 21.67 0.44 -14.18
N VAL A 85 20.37 0.34 -14.49
CA VAL A 85 19.33 0.15 -13.48
C VAL A 85 19.55 -1.15 -12.71
N ASP A 86 19.54 -1.06 -11.39
CA ASP A 86 19.52 -2.20 -10.50
C ASP A 86 18.13 -2.83 -10.52
N VAL A 87 17.96 -3.83 -11.38
CA VAL A 87 16.72 -4.59 -11.55
C VAL A 87 16.37 -5.37 -10.28
N LYS A 88 17.37 -5.82 -9.51
CA LYS A 88 17.16 -6.58 -8.27
C LYS A 88 16.55 -5.68 -7.19
N ARG A 89 17.04 -4.45 -7.07
CA ARG A 89 16.42 -3.38 -6.25
C ARG A 89 15.01 -3.08 -6.72
N ASN A 90 14.79 -2.90 -8.03
CA ASN A 90 13.46 -2.59 -8.55
C ASN A 90 12.46 -3.70 -8.22
N LEU A 91 12.90 -4.96 -8.28
CA LEU A 91 12.11 -6.12 -7.91
C LEU A 91 11.69 -6.10 -6.43
N VAL A 92 12.53 -5.62 -5.50
CA VAL A 92 12.13 -5.43 -4.08
C VAL A 92 10.88 -4.55 -4.00
N PHE A 93 10.89 -3.42 -4.70
CA PHE A 93 9.78 -2.47 -4.69
C PHE A 93 8.54 -2.99 -5.39
N ILE A 94 8.69 -3.74 -6.49
CA ILE A 94 7.58 -4.41 -7.18
C ILE A 94 6.92 -5.44 -6.27
N VAL A 95 7.71 -6.33 -5.66
CA VAL A 95 7.21 -7.38 -4.76
C VAL A 95 6.54 -6.76 -3.54
N PHE A 96 7.20 -5.83 -2.86
CA PHE A 96 6.63 -5.13 -1.71
C PHE A 96 5.38 -4.32 -2.08
N GLY A 97 5.38 -3.70 -3.26
CA GLY A 97 4.24 -2.97 -3.81
C GLY A 97 3.03 -3.87 -4.05
N ALA A 98 3.24 -5.07 -4.60
CA ALA A 98 2.17 -6.04 -4.84
C ALA A 98 1.61 -6.62 -3.53
N THR A 99 2.49 -7.17 -2.69
CA THR A 99 2.08 -7.97 -1.54
C THR A 99 1.67 -7.11 -0.35
N TYR A 100 2.49 -6.12 0.01
CA TYR A 100 2.25 -5.27 1.17
C TYR A 100 1.32 -4.11 0.83
N LEU A 101 1.70 -3.21 -0.09
CA LEU A 101 0.89 -2.03 -0.40
C LEU A 101 -0.41 -2.36 -1.16
N GLY A 102 -0.37 -3.39 -1.99
CA GLY A 102 -1.52 -3.87 -2.74
C GLY A 102 -2.43 -4.75 -1.88
N GLY A 103 -1.88 -5.82 -1.33
CA GLY A 103 -2.60 -6.83 -0.56
C GLY A 103 -2.88 -6.42 0.89
N PHE A 104 -1.82 -6.37 1.70
CA PHE A 104 -1.93 -6.20 3.14
C PHE A 104 -2.52 -4.82 3.54
N GLN A 105 -2.07 -3.75 2.90
CA GLN A 105 -2.54 -2.41 3.17
C GLN A 105 -4.01 -2.23 2.77
N TRP A 106 -4.48 -2.91 1.72
CA TRP A 106 -5.91 -2.96 1.42
C TRP A 106 -6.67 -3.62 2.58
N TRP A 107 -6.21 -4.78 3.03
CA TRP A 107 -6.83 -5.47 4.16
C TRP A 107 -6.90 -4.56 5.40
N ILE A 108 -5.81 -3.91 5.80
CA ILE A 108 -5.82 -3.08 7.00
C ILE A 108 -6.69 -1.83 6.83
N GLN A 109 -6.51 -1.05 5.76
CA GLN A 109 -7.17 0.25 5.61
C GLN A 109 -8.62 0.16 5.12
N VAL A 110 -8.96 -0.85 4.32
CA VAL A 110 -10.31 -0.99 3.76
C VAL A 110 -11.17 -1.90 4.62
N THR A 111 -10.59 -2.95 5.23
CA THR A 111 -11.37 -3.91 6.03
C THR A 111 -11.27 -3.68 7.52
N GLN A 112 -10.06 -3.49 8.07
CA GLN A 112 -9.89 -3.43 9.53
C GLN A 112 -10.20 -2.05 10.09
N PHE A 113 -9.79 -0.97 9.42
CA PHE A 113 -10.05 0.39 9.89
C PHE A 113 -11.56 0.67 10.05
N ARG A 114 -12.40 0.15 9.15
CA ARG A 114 -13.86 0.27 9.28
C ARG A 114 -14.42 -0.40 10.53
N LYS A 115 -13.76 -1.48 10.98
CA LYS A 115 -14.14 -2.21 12.21
C LYS A 115 -13.61 -1.52 13.45
N TRP A 116 -12.35 -1.06 13.42
CA TRP A 116 -11.67 -0.45 14.57
C TRP A 116 -12.10 1.01 14.81
N PHE A 117 -12.49 1.72 13.75
CA PHE A 117 -12.87 3.13 13.78
C PHE A 117 -14.28 3.32 13.21
N PRO A 118 -15.32 2.84 13.93
CA PRO A 118 -16.70 2.99 13.47
C PRO A 118 -17.04 4.46 13.24
N GLY A 119 -17.73 4.75 12.15
CA GLY A 119 -18.07 6.11 11.74
C GLY A 119 -17.00 6.84 10.93
N MET A 120 -15.87 6.21 10.59
CA MET A 120 -14.86 6.81 9.71
C MET A 120 -15.45 7.24 8.35
N ASP A 121 -16.38 6.47 7.79
CA ASP A 121 -17.03 6.79 6.51
C ASP A 121 -17.94 8.02 6.64
N ARG A 122 -18.63 8.17 7.78
CA ARG A 122 -19.45 9.36 8.07
C ARG A 122 -18.58 10.60 8.17
N PHE A 123 -17.51 10.54 8.97
CA PHE A 123 -16.61 11.66 9.14
C PHE A 123 -15.93 12.04 7.82
N ALA A 124 -15.37 11.07 7.09
CA ALA A 124 -14.66 11.32 5.83
C ALA A 124 -15.54 12.01 4.77
N ASN A 125 -16.81 11.61 4.66
CA ASN A 125 -17.74 12.15 3.66
C ASN A 125 -18.48 13.42 4.11
N ALA A 126 -18.34 13.84 5.37
CA ALA A 126 -18.91 15.11 5.84
C ALA A 126 -18.23 16.32 5.17
N SER A 127 -18.96 17.42 5.05
CA SER A 127 -18.38 18.70 4.60
C SER A 127 -17.32 19.19 5.59
N PHE A 128 -16.45 20.08 5.14
CA PHE A 128 -15.41 20.63 6.01
C PHE A 128 -16.02 21.33 7.25
N ALA A 129 -17.09 22.09 7.08
CA ALA A 129 -17.77 22.77 8.18
C ALA A 129 -18.38 21.82 9.21
N GLU A 130 -18.89 20.66 8.78
CA GLU A 130 -19.41 19.62 9.66
C GLU A 130 -18.29 18.91 10.41
N LYS A 131 -17.17 18.61 9.75
CA LYS A 131 -15.99 17.99 10.37
C LYS A 131 -15.45 18.82 11.54
N MET A 132 -15.42 20.15 11.37
CA MET A 132 -14.96 21.07 12.42
C MET A 132 -15.84 21.05 13.69
N LYS A 133 -17.10 20.58 13.57
CA LYS A 133 -18.04 20.46 14.69
C LYS A 133 -18.12 19.03 15.23
N ASP A 134 -17.55 18.06 14.52
CA ASP A 134 -17.63 16.64 14.82
C ASP A 134 -16.44 16.16 15.65
N ILE A 135 -16.43 16.53 16.93
CA ILE A 135 -15.39 16.12 17.90
C ILE A 135 -15.18 14.59 17.92
N PRO A 136 -16.24 13.75 17.99
CA PRO A 136 -16.07 12.30 17.93
C PRO A 136 -15.39 11.82 16.64
N GLY A 137 -15.75 12.40 15.50
CA GLY A 137 -15.13 12.11 14.21
C GLY A 137 -13.65 12.51 14.16
N MET A 138 -13.30 13.69 14.68
CA MET A 138 -11.91 14.15 14.78
C MET A 138 -11.08 13.25 15.70
N ILE A 139 -11.61 12.83 16.85
CA ILE A 139 -10.92 11.88 17.74
C ILE A 139 -10.72 10.54 17.03
N SER A 140 -11.72 10.04 16.30
CA SER A 140 -11.62 8.81 15.50
C SER A 140 -10.56 8.92 14.40
N ALA A 141 -10.49 10.05 13.70
CA ALA A 141 -9.43 10.31 12.72
C ALA A 141 -8.04 10.40 13.38
N GLY A 142 -7.94 11.08 14.52
CA GLY A 142 -6.71 11.12 15.32
C GLY A 142 -6.21 9.74 15.74
N LYS A 143 -7.12 8.85 16.16
CA LYS A 143 -6.77 7.45 16.46
C LYS A 143 -6.25 6.68 15.25
N GLN A 144 -6.79 6.95 14.05
CA GLN A 144 -6.26 6.37 12.82
C GLN A 144 -4.83 6.86 12.55
N VAL A 145 -4.56 8.17 12.72
CA VAL A 145 -3.19 8.74 12.57
C VAL A 145 -2.24 8.08 13.55
N LEU A 146 -2.62 8.02 14.83
CA LEU A 146 -1.79 7.41 15.86
C LEU A 146 -1.51 5.94 15.57
N PHE A 147 -2.50 5.18 15.11
CA PHE A 147 -2.30 3.79 14.73
C PHE A 147 -1.35 3.67 13.52
N ASP A 148 -1.52 4.50 12.49
CA ASP A 148 -0.66 4.42 11.30
C ASP A 148 0.81 4.73 11.66
N VAL A 149 1.02 5.80 12.41
CA VAL A 149 2.35 6.33 12.76
C VAL A 149 3.08 5.52 13.82
N PHE A 150 2.37 5.04 14.85
CA PHE A 150 3.01 4.38 15.99
C PHE A 150 2.87 2.86 15.97
N VAL A 151 1.96 2.29 15.18
CA VAL A 151 1.76 0.83 15.14
C VAL A 151 2.08 0.27 13.76
N HIS A 152 1.33 0.70 12.75
CA HIS A 152 1.41 0.13 11.42
C HIS A 152 2.78 0.37 10.78
N LEU A 153 3.23 1.63 10.69
CA LEU A 153 4.48 1.92 10.00
C LEU A 153 5.71 1.31 10.73
N PRO A 154 5.92 1.52 12.04
CA PRO A 154 7.12 1.03 12.71
C PRO A 154 7.14 -0.49 12.88
N PHE A 155 6.01 -1.10 13.22
CA PHE A 155 6.00 -2.50 13.66
C PHE A 155 5.46 -3.47 12.62
N MET A 156 4.94 -2.98 11.49
CA MET A 156 4.39 -3.83 10.43
C MET A 156 5.02 -3.50 9.08
N TYR A 157 5.05 -2.22 8.68
CA TYR A 157 5.53 -1.80 7.37
C TYR A 157 7.04 -2.02 7.24
N PHE A 158 7.82 -1.44 8.16
CA PHE A 158 9.27 -1.49 8.05
C PHE A 158 9.85 -2.90 8.22
N PRO A 159 9.45 -3.70 9.23
CA PRO A 159 9.93 -5.08 9.36
C PRO A 159 9.66 -5.90 8.09
N VAL A 160 8.46 -5.78 7.50
CA VAL A 160 8.11 -6.51 6.28
C VAL A 160 8.84 -5.96 5.06
N PHE A 161 9.07 -4.65 4.97
CA PHE A 161 9.88 -4.06 3.90
C PHE A 161 11.31 -4.62 3.92
N TYR A 162 11.94 -4.63 5.10
CA TYR A 162 13.29 -5.18 5.24
C TYR A 162 13.32 -6.69 5.01
N ALA A 163 12.35 -7.47 5.49
CA ALA A 163 12.27 -8.89 5.18
C ALA A 163 12.06 -9.15 3.67
N THR A 164 11.27 -8.32 2.99
CA THR A 164 11.10 -8.40 1.52
C THR A 164 12.40 -8.03 0.79
N LYS A 165 13.16 -7.08 1.34
CA LYS A 165 14.48 -6.76 0.83
C LYS A 165 15.41 -7.97 0.93
N GLU A 166 15.43 -8.66 2.06
CA GLU A 166 16.25 -9.87 2.24
C GLU A 166 15.79 -11.04 1.37
N SER A 167 14.49 -11.21 1.16
CA SER A 167 13.98 -12.29 0.30
C SER A 167 14.35 -12.13 -1.17
N VAL A 168 14.55 -10.90 -1.62
CA VAL A 168 14.93 -10.61 -3.00
C VAL A 168 16.43 -10.43 -3.13
N GLN A 169 17.04 -9.55 -2.32
CA GLN A 169 18.45 -9.15 -2.44
C GLN A 169 19.41 -9.99 -1.62
N GLY A 170 18.93 -10.70 -0.59
CA GLY A 170 19.75 -11.53 0.29
C GLY A 170 20.35 -12.76 -0.38
N THR A 171 21.11 -13.53 0.40
CA THR A 171 21.83 -14.73 -0.03
C THR A 171 21.13 -16.03 0.38
N SER A 172 20.27 -15.97 1.41
CA SER A 172 19.51 -17.13 1.88
C SER A 172 18.20 -17.32 1.11
N TRP A 173 17.77 -18.58 0.98
CA TRP A 173 16.45 -18.97 0.48
C TRP A 173 15.47 -19.35 1.60
N ASN A 174 15.91 -19.30 2.86
CA ASN A 174 15.10 -19.63 4.03
C ASN A 174 14.32 -18.39 4.51
N PRO A 175 12.97 -18.45 4.57
CA PRO A 175 12.17 -17.32 5.04
C PRO A 175 12.46 -16.85 6.48
N LEU A 176 12.94 -17.75 7.34
CA LEU A 176 13.33 -17.38 8.70
C LEU A 176 14.54 -16.45 8.71
N ASP A 177 15.50 -16.68 7.81
CA ASP A 177 16.69 -15.84 7.67
C ASP A 177 16.29 -14.45 7.15
N TRP A 178 15.37 -14.38 6.18
CA TRP A 178 14.85 -13.10 5.68
C TRP A 178 14.23 -12.25 6.78
N ALA A 179 13.44 -12.89 7.66
CA ALA A 179 12.83 -12.21 8.79
C ALA A 179 13.88 -11.77 9.82
N ALA A 180 14.82 -12.65 10.17
CA ALA A 180 15.87 -12.36 11.16
C ALA A 180 16.80 -11.23 10.67
N ASP A 181 17.33 -11.34 9.46
CA ASP A 181 18.24 -10.37 8.86
C ASP A 181 17.51 -9.05 8.58
N GLY A 182 16.27 -9.13 8.09
CA GLY A 182 15.43 -7.97 7.84
C GLY A 182 15.15 -7.19 9.12
N CYS A 183 14.70 -7.86 10.18
CA CYS A 183 14.45 -7.23 11.47
C CYS A 183 15.73 -6.66 12.10
N THR A 184 16.88 -7.35 11.96
CA THR A 184 18.17 -6.85 12.44
C THR A 184 18.57 -5.57 11.70
N LYS A 185 18.45 -5.54 10.37
CA LYS A 185 18.73 -4.35 9.57
C LYS A 185 17.76 -3.21 9.86
N TYR A 186 16.48 -3.52 10.08
CA TYR A 186 15.51 -2.51 10.50
C TYR A 186 15.87 -1.93 11.86
N TYR A 187 16.17 -2.77 12.85
CA TYR A 187 16.56 -2.33 14.20
C TYR A 187 17.74 -1.35 14.14
N ASN A 188 18.77 -1.66 13.35
CA ASN A 188 19.93 -0.79 13.17
C ASN A 188 19.62 0.54 12.45
N ASN A 189 18.54 0.60 11.67
CA ASN A 189 18.09 1.80 10.98
C ASN A 189 16.90 2.49 11.66
N PHE A 190 16.39 1.94 12.76
CA PHE A 190 15.12 2.31 13.37
C PHE A 190 14.98 3.82 13.54
N THR A 191 15.95 4.47 14.17
CA THR A 191 15.90 5.92 14.44
C THR A 191 15.82 6.76 13.16
N LYS A 192 16.59 6.39 12.12
CA LYS A 192 16.62 7.13 10.85
C LYS A 192 15.30 6.97 10.10
N ASP A 193 14.80 5.75 10.05
CA ASP A 193 13.56 5.41 9.36
C ASP A 193 12.34 5.96 10.09
N PHE A 194 12.35 5.87 11.43
CA PHE A 194 11.32 6.42 12.30
C PHE A 194 11.23 7.94 12.15
N LYS A 195 12.37 8.64 12.22
CA LYS A 195 12.40 10.09 12.02
C LYS A 195 11.86 10.48 10.64
N ALA A 196 12.31 9.80 9.58
CA ALA A 196 11.88 10.11 8.22
C ALA A 196 10.39 9.85 8.01
N MET A 197 9.86 8.72 8.49
CA MET A 197 8.42 8.45 8.38
C MET A 197 7.61 9.45 9.21
N PHE A 198 8.09 9.83 10.40
CA PHE A 198 7.38 10.71 11.31
C PHE A 198 7.35 12.16 10.79
N GLN A 199 8.31 12.56 9.96
CA GLN A 199 8.27 13.86 9.31
C GLN A 199 7.25 13.94 8.16
N LEU A 200 6.93 12.80 7.54
CA LEU A 200 6.04 12.74 6.37
C LEU A 200 4.61 12.33 6.73
N TRP A 201 4.45 11.22 7.44
CA TRP A 201 3.17 10.54 7.57
C TRP A 201 2.19 11.21 8.52
N PRO A 202 2.56 11.67 9.73
CA PRO A 202 1.61 12.39 10.59
C PRO A 202 0.90 13.57 9.90
N PRO A 203 1.59 14.54 9.25
CA PRO A 203 0.90 15.62 8.56
C PRO A 203 0.13 15.13 7.33
N ALA A 204 0.66 14.15 6.59
CA ALA A 204 -0.06 13.57 5.46
C ALA A 204 -1.35 12.87 5.91
N ASP A 205 -1.32 12.09 6.98
CA ASP A 205 -2.45 11.30 7.48
C ASP A 205 -3.56 12.17 8.07
N VAL A 206 -3.22 13.29 8.72
CA VAL A 206 -4.21 14.29 9.13
C VAL A 206 -5.03 14.77 7.93
N ILE A 207 -4.35 15.04 6.81
CA ILE A 207 -5.02 15.44 5.56
C ILE A 207 -5.80 14.25 4.98
N LEU A 208 -5.11 13.12 4.74
CA LEU A 208 -5.67 11.94 4.08
C LEU A 208 -6.91 11.39 4.79
N PHE A 209 -6.91 11.38 6.12
CA PHE A 209 -8.02 10.85 6.91
C PHE A 209 -9.19 11.83 7.03
N SER A 210 -8.96 13.08 6.64
CA SER A 210 -9.98 14.12 6.49
C SER A 210 -10.55 14.20 5.07
N LEU A 211 -9.93 13.54 4.08
CA LEU A 211 -10.44 13.53 2.70
C LEU A 211 -11.69 12.67 2.55
N PRO A 212 -12.56 12.97 1.55
CA PRO A 212 -13.64 12.09 1.14
C PRO A 212 -13.13 10.67 0.85
N MET A 213 -13.96 9.67 1.15
CA MET A 213 -13.53 8.26 1.12
C MET A 213 -12.98 7.82 -0.24
N TRP A 214 -13.58 8.33 -1.33
CA TRP A 214 -13.16 8.03 -2.69
C TRP A 214 -11.79 8.65 -3.06
N LEU A 215 -11.41 9.76 -2.43
CA LEU A 215 -10.16 10.49 -2.72
C LEU A 215 -9.00 10.06 -1.82
N ARG A 216 -9.30 9.52 -0.63
CA ARG A 216 -8.31 9.11 0.37
C ARG A 216 -7.28 8.14 -0.18
N MET A 217 -7.70 7.10 -0.89
CA MET A 217 -6.78 6.11 -1.48
C MET A 217 -5.92 6.71 -2.60
N PRO A 218 -6.49 7.38 -3.63
CA PRO A 218 -5.69 8.08 -4.65
C PRO A 218 -4.67 9.08 -4.06
N ALA A 219 -5.08 9.91 -3.11
CA ALA A 219 -4.18 10.87 -2.47
C ALA A 219 -3.06 10.18 -1.69
N ARG A 220 -3.37 9.07 -1.00
CA ARG A 220 -2.35 8.25 -0.32
C ARG A 220 -1.38 7.64 -1.33
N HIS A 221 -1.81 7.22 -2.51
CA HIS A 221 -0.91 6.75 -3.56
C HIS A 221 0.08 7.82 -4.01
N ALA A 222 -0.36 9.09 -4.11
CA ALA A 222 0.52 10.20 -4.48
C ALA A 222 1.61 10.44 -3.41
N VAL A 223 1.23 10.55 -2.13
CA VAL A 223 2.20 10.68 -1.03
C VAL A 223 3.13 9.46 -0.96
N SER A 224 2.54 8.27 -1.13
CA SER A 224 3.29 7.01 -1.13
C SER A 224 4.28 6.90 -2.30
N PHE A 225 4.02 7.50 -3.46
CA PHE A 225 4.97 7.50 -4.57
C PHE A 225 6.26 8.23 -4.17
N GLY A 226 6.13 9.44 -3.60
CA GLY A 226 7.27 10.20 -3.09
C GLY A 226 7.99 9.47 -1.95
N TRP A 227 7.24 8.87 -1.02
CA TRP A 227 7.81 8.04 0.04
C TRP A 227 8.60 6.83 -0.51
N THR A 228 8.06 6.16 -1.53
CA THR A 228 8.75 5.04 -2.18
C THR A 228 10.02 5.49 -2.88
N ALA A 229 10.00 6.62 -3.58
CA ALA A 229 11.20 7.19 -4.20
C ALA A 229 12.27 7.55 -3.15
N TYR A 230 11.86 8.08 -2.00
CA TYR A 230 12.74 8.37 -0.87
C TYR A 230 13.34 7.09 -0.24
N LEU A 231 12.52 6.06 0.00
CA LEU A 231 13.02 4.77 0.49
C LEU A 231 13.95 4.09 -0.51
N SER A 232 13.66 4.23 -1.79
CA SER A 232 14.51 3.76 -2.88
C SER A 232 15.90 4.39 -2.78
N LEU A 233 16.00 5.72 -2.61
CA LEU A 233 17.28 6.40 -2.40
C LEU A 233 18.03 5.91 -1.17
N LEU A 234 17.34 5.79 -0.03
CA LEU A 234 17.99 5.51 1.24
C LEU A 234 18.31 4.04 1.49
N ARG A 235 17.50 3.14 0.92
CA ARG A 235 17.44 1.73 1.30
C ARG A 235 17.39 0.78 0.11
N GLY A 236 17.33 1.27 -1.13
CA GLY A 236 17.22 0.42 -2.32
C GLY A 236 18.51 -0.35 -2.65
N SER A 237 19.67 0.24 -2.38
CA SER A 237 20.95 -0.41 -2.66
C SER A 237 21.22 -1.57 -1.70
N ALA A 238 21.80 -2.65 -2.23
CA ALA A 238 22.43 -3.67 -1.40
C ALA A 238 23.58 -3.02 -0.60
N ALA A 239 23.82 -3.48 0.63
CA ALA A 239 25.02 -3.06 1.36
C ALA A 239 26.24 -3.47 0.51
N LYS A 240 27.15 -2.53 0.23
CA LYS A 240 28.43 -2.89 -0.39
C LYS A 240 29.15 -3.86 0.57
N PRO A 241 29.75 -4.96 0.08
CA PRO A 241 30.73 -5.69 0.86
C PRO A 241 31.78 -4.69 1.35
N ALA A 242 32.18 -4.78 2.62
CA ALA A 242 33.27 -3.97 3.12
C ALA A 242 34.48 -4.19 2.21
N GLU A 243 35.04 -3.12 1.64
CA GLU A 243 36.35 -3.20 1.02
C GLU A 243 37.32 -3.60 2.12
N ASP A 244 37.84 -4.83 2.03
CA ASP A 244 38.99 -5.25 2.80
C ASP A 244 40.11 -4.25 2.51
N LYS A 245 40.35 -3.34 3.46
CA LYS A 245 41.54 -2.50 3.46
C LYS A 245 42.74 -3.44 3.57
N LYS A 246 43.38 -3.71 2.43
CA LYS A 246 44.72 -4.30 2.38
C LYS A 246 45.74 -3.30 2.89
#